data_AF-A0A674IJL2-F1
#
_entry.id   AF-A0A674IJL2-F1
#
_cell.length_a   1.000
_cell.length_b   1.000
_cell.length_c   1.000
_cell.angle_alpha   90.00
_cell.angle_beta   90.00
_cell.angle_gamma   90.00
#
_symmetry.space_group_name_H-M   'P 1'
#
loop_
_entity.id
_entity.type
_entity.pdbx_description
1 polymer ?
#
loop_
_entity_poly.entity_id
_entity_poly.type
_entity_poly.pdbx_seq_one_letter_code
_entity_poly.pdbx_strand_id
1 'polypeptide(L)'
;SMTSRESSAGLVYWLYIPFVLADWWKEAQKASPPRLVSMEELMETAKGVSNMALAHKIVVNGGFQIKPAELPEGSLEKTVKEIVHKAFWDCLEAQLSEDPPTYDQSIKLVGEIKEALLSFLLPGHTRLRNQITEVLDLDLIKQEAVNGALDISKLAEFIIGMMGTLCAPVRDEEIKKLKDIHEIVPLFRAIFSVLDLMKMDMANFAVSSIRPHLMQQSVEYEREKFQKIFEKQPSMTFFPLLNYVTSLTGVPFGSSTMNFLYMIL
;
A
#
# COMPACT_ATOMS: atom_id res chain seq x y z
N SER A 1 -39.85 -20.02 26.14
CA SER A 1 -40.57 -20.02 24.84
C SER A 1 -40.53 -18.62 24.24
N MET A 2 -39.44 -18.29 23.53
CA MET A 2 -39.23 -16.98 22.89
C MET A 2 -39.18 -17.10 21.36
N THR A 3 -39.83 -18.12 20.78
CA THR A 3 -39.74 -18.41 19.33
C THR A 3 -41.00 -18.07 18.54
N SER A 4 -42.00 -17.37 19.11
CA SER A 4 -43.24 -17.06 18.38
C SER A 4 -43.59 -15.57 18.26
N ARG A 5 -42.77 -14.65 18.78
CA ARG A 5 -42.97 -13.19 18.61
C ARG A 5 -42.04 -12.53 17.59
N GLU A 6 -40.93 -13.17 17.24
CA GLU A 6 -40.00 -12.64 16.21
C GLU A 6 -40.48 -12.90 14.77
N SER A 7 -41.37 -13.86 14.55
CA SER A 7 -41.84 -14.21 13.19
C SER A 7 -42.81 -13.19 12.59
N SER A 8 -43.50 -12.39 13.41
CA SER A 8 -44.49 -11.41 12.94
C SER A 8 -43.86 -10.08 12.55
N ALA A 9 -42.78 -9.66 13.22
CA ALA A 9 -42.04 -8.43 12.90
C ALA A 9 -41.25 -8.58 11.59
N GLY A 10 -40.66 -9.76 11.35
CA GLY A 10 -39.92 -10.05 10.11
C GLY A 10 -40.80 -10.01 8.85
N LEU A 11 -42.06 -10.46 8.93
CA LEU A 11 -42.97 -10.47 7.77
C LEU A 11 -43.49 -9.07 7.40
N VAL A 12 -43.67 -8.17 8.37
CA VAL A 12 -44.06 -6.78 8.10
C VAL A 12 -42.91 -6.00 7.45
N TYR A 13 -41.67 -6.28 7.84
CA TYR A 13 -40.47 -5.68 7.23
C TYR A 13 -40.28 -6.09 5.76
N TRP A 14 -40.53 -7.35 5.41
CA TRP A 14 -40.43 -7.83 4.01
C TRP A 14 -41.49 -7.25 3.07
N LEU A 15 -42.63 -6.80 3.59
CA LEU A 15 -43.71 -6.18 2.79
C LEU A 15 -43.52 -4.66 2.59
N TYR A 16 -42.72 -3.99 3.43
CA TYR A 16 -42.47 -2.54 3.36
C TYR A 16 -41.23 -2.16 2.51
N ILE A 17 -40.25 -3.06 2.42
CA ILE A 17 -39.02 -2.87 1.64
C ILE A 17 -39.29 -2.54 0.15
N PRO A 18 -40.25 -3.20 -0.54
CA PRO A 18 -40.56 -2.86 -1.93
C PRO A 18 -41.15 -1.45 -2.10
N PHE A 19 -41.86 -0.94 -1.10
CA PHE A 19 -42.53 0.37 -1.16
C PHE A 19 -41.53 1.52 -1.00
N VAL A 20 -40.60 1.40 -0.04
CA VAL A 20 -39.55 2.41 0.19
C VAL A 20 -38.58 2.46 -1.00
N LEU A 21 -38.18 1.31 -1.54
CA LEU A 21 -37.36 1.23 -2.76
C LEU A 21 -38.11 1.75 -4.00
N ALA A 22 -39.43 1.58 -4.08
CA ALA A 22 -40.24 2.12 -5.18
C ALA A 22 -40.42 3.63 -5.11
N ASP A 23 -40.56 4.22 -3.91
CA ASP A 23 -40.62 5.68 -3.74
C ASP A 23 -39.25 6.31 -4.00
N TRP A 24 -38.16 5.69 -3.54
CA TRP A 24 -36.80 6.12 -3.87
C TRP A 24 -36.48 5.99 -5.38
N TRP A 25 -36.99 4.95 -6.05
CA TRP A 25 -36.90 4.82 -7.51
C TRP A 25 -37.67 5.93 -8.23
N LYS A 26 -38.85 6.31 -7.73
CA LYS A 26 -39.63 7.44 -8.26
C LYS A 26 -38.94 8.79 -8.00
N GLU A 27 -38.27 8.97 -6.87
CA GLU A 27 -37.45 10.15 -6.59
C GLU A 27 -36.23 10.22 -7.51
N ALA A 28 -35.54 9.09 -7.75
CA ALA A 28 -34.40 9.01 -8.67
C ALA A 28 -34.80 9.33 -10.12
N GLN A 29 -36.02 8.99 -10.55
CA GLN A 29 -36.56 9.37 -11.85
C GLN A 29 -36.92 10.87 -11.98
N LYS A 30 -37.08 11.59 -10.85
CA LYS A 30 -37.30 13.05 -10.86
C LYS A 30 -35.97 13.84 -10.95
N ALA A 31 -34.82 13.18 -10.89
CA ALA A 31 -33.53 13.84 -11.07
C ALA A 31 -33.41 14.38 -12.51
N SER A 32 -32.96 15.62 -12.63
CA SER A 32 -32.84 16.40 -13.88
C SER A 32 -32.06 15.67 -14.99
N PRO A 33 -32.29 16.03 -16.27
CA PRO A 33 -31.72 15.31 -17.43
C PRO A 33 -30.19 15.20 -17.35
N PRO A 34 -29.61 14.13 -17.92
CA PRO A 34 -28.20 13.81 -17.76
C PRO A 34 -27.35 14.99 -18.24
N ARG A 35 -26.60 15.57 -17.29
CA ARG A 35 -25.58 16.58 -17.59
C ARG A 35 -24.47 15.90 -18.39
N LEU A 36 -23.97 16.55 -19.44
CA LEU A 36 -22.75 16.11 -20.12
C LEU A 36 -21.59 16.19 -19.13
N VAL A 37 -21.09 15.04 -18.70
CA VAL A 37 -19.99 14.91 -17.75
C VAL A 37 -18.68 14.96 -18.52
N SER A 38 -17.75 15.81 -18.09
CA SER A 38 -16.41 15.83 -18.68
C SER A 38 -15.63 14.58 -18.31
N MET A 39 -14.65 14.18 -19.14
CA MET A 39 -13.79 13.03 -18.83
C MET A 39 -13.02 13.23 -17.51
N GLU A 40 -12.62 14.48 -17.22
CA GLU A 40 -11.97 14.86 -15.96
C GLU A 40 -12.87 14.58 -14.74
N GLU A 41 -14.14 14.98 -14.83
CA GLU A 41 -15.12 14.78 -13.76
C GLU A 41 -15.44 13.29 -13.55
N LEU A 42 -15.44 12.49 -14.63
CA LEU A 42 -15.55 11.04 -14.54
C LEU A 42 -14.33 10.40 -13.85
N MET A 43 -13.12 10.83 -14.19
CA MET A 43 -11.89 10.31 -13.58
C MET A 43 -11.79 10.66 -12.09
N GLU A 44 -12.11 11.90 -11.73
CA GLU A 44 -12.18 12.33 -10.32
C GLU A 44 -13.24 11.55 -9.53
N THR A 45 -14.40 11.29 -10.14
CA THR A 45 -15.44 10.46 -9.52
C THR A 45 -14.97 9.01 -9.33
N ALA A 46 -14.35 8.41 -10.35
CA ALA A 46 -13.81 7.05 -10.28
C ALA A 46 -12.72 6.91 -9.18
N LYS A 47 -11.83 7.90 -9.07
CA LYS A 47 -10.83 7.98 -8.00
C LYS A 47 -11.48 8.10 -6.62
N GLY A 48 -12.54 8.92 -6.51
CA GLY A 48 -13.33 9.05 -5.27
C GLY A 48 -13.95 7.73 -4.83
N VAL A 49 -14.56 6.99 -5.75
CA VAL A 49 -15.17 5.68 -5.49
C VAL A 49 -14.11 4.65 -5.08
N SER A 50 -12.98 4.61 -5.79
CA SER A 50 -11.87 3.70 -5.47
C SER A 50 -11.30 3.94 -4.07
N ASN A 51 -11.08 5.21 -3.71
CA ASN A 51 -10.60 5.57 -2.37
C ASN A 51 -11.59 5.19 -1.27
N MET A 52 -12.90 5.38 -1.51
CA MET A 52 -13.95 4.98 -0.56
C MET A 52 -13.99 3.45 -0.38
N ALA A 53 -13.94 2.70 -1.47
CA ALA A 53 -13.89 1.23 -1.44
C ALA A 53 -12.64 0.70 -0.73
N LEU A 54 -11.49 1.36 -0.91
CA LEU A 54 -10.26 1.02 -0.21
C LEU A 54 -10.37 1.30 1.31
N ALA A 55 -10.90 2.46 1.70
CA ALA A 55 -11.11 2.81 3.11
C ALA A 55 -12.03 1.79 3.80
N HIS A 56 -13.15 1.44 3.15
CA HIS A 56 -14.06 0.40 3.61
C HIS A 56 -13.34 -0.94 3.79
N LYS A 57 -12.56 -1.36 2.79
CA LYS A 57 -11.80 -2.63 2.83
C LYS A 57 -10.79 -2.65 3.98
N ILE A 58 -10.10 -1.55 4.24
CA ILE A 58 -9.14 -1.43 5.37
C ILE A 58 -9.85 -1.59 6.72
N VAL A 59 -11.05 -1.03 6.86
CA VAL A 59 -11.85 -1.03 8.09
C VAL A 59 -12.51 -2.38 8.33
N VAL A 60 -13.15 -2.95 7.32
CA VAL A 60 -13.96 -4.18 7.44
C VAL A 60 -13.11 -5.45 7.42
N ASN A 61 -12.05 -5.50 6.61
CA ASN A 61 -11.17 -6.65 6.56
C ASN A 61 -10.03 -6.50 7.60
N GLY A 62 -10.20 -7.13 8.75
CA GLY A 62 -9.17 -7.19 9.81
C GLY A 62 -7.84 -7.82 9.35
N GLY A 63 -7.85 -8.62 8.29
CA GLY A 63 -6.67 -9.21 7.66
C GLY A 63 -6.14 -8.40 6.47
N PHE A 64 -6.58 -7.16 6.26
CA PHE A 64 -6.08 -6.35 5.14
C PHE A 64 -4.56 -6.18 5.25
N GLN A 65 -3.87 -6.52 4.15
CA GLN A 65 -2.45 -6.31 3.96
C GLN A 65 -2.22 -5.72 2.57
N ILE A 66 -1.34 -4.75 2.50
CA ILE A 66 -0.72 -4.26 1.27
C ILE A 66 0.14 -5.41 0.73
N LYS A 67 -0.12 -5.77 -0.51
CA LYS A 67 0.61 -6.81 -1.24
C LYS A 67 1.56 -6.19 -2.26
N PRO A 68 2.60 -6.91 -2.68
CA PRO A 68 3.40 -6.51 -3.83
C PRO A 68 2.50 -6.33 -5.06
N ALA A 69 2.81 -5.34 -5.89
CA ALA A 69 2.17 -5.20 -7.19
C ALA A 69 2.67 -6.33 -8.11
N GLU A 70 1.80 -7.29 -8.40
CA GLU A 70 2.08 -8.36 -9.36
C GLU A 70 1.70 -7.88 -10.76
N LEU A 71 2.70 -7.74 -11.62
CA LEU A 71 2.45 -7.48 -13.04
C LEU A 71 2.03 -8.77 -13.74
N PRO A 72 1.02 -8.74 -14.64
CA PRO A 72 0.57 -9.92 -15.37
C PRO A 72 1.73 -10.62 -16.09
N GLU A 73 1.74 -11.95 -16.06
CA GLU A 73 2.71 -12.75 -16.81
C GLU A 73 2.60 -12.47 -18.31
N GLY A 74 3.75 -12.31 -18.98
CA GLY A 74 3.81 -11.95 -20.40
C GLY A 74 3.50 -10.49 -20.72
N SER A 75 3.26 -9.63 -19.72
CA SER A 75 3.10 -8.20 -19.96
C SER A 75 4.42 -7.55 -20.44
N LEU A 76 4.29 -6.59 -21.36
CA LEU A 76 5.42 -5.77 -21.83
C LEU A 76 6.07 -5.04 -20.66
N GLU A 77 5.29 -4.51 -19.73
CA GLU A 77 5.77 -3.80 -18.55
C GLU A 77 6.68 -4.67 -17.68
N LYS A 78 6.27 -5.93 -17.40
CA LYS A 78 7.10 -6.89 -16.66
C LYS A 78 8.41 -7.18 -17.38
N THR A 79 8.34 -7.41 -18.69
CA THR A 79 9.52 -7.68 -19.52
C THR A 79 10.49 -6.49 -19.51
N VAL A 80 9.98 -5.28 -19.70
CA VAL A 80 10.79 -4.05 -19.65
C VAL A 80 11.43 -3.88 -18.28
N LYS A 81 10.68 -4.09 -17.19
CA LYS A 81 11.19 -4.01 -15.82
C LYS A 81 12.34 -5.00 -15.60
N GLU A 82 12.17 -6.25 -16.00
CA GLU A 82 13.20 -7.29 -15.87
C GLU A 82 14.47 -6.97 -16.67
N ILE A 83 14.32 -6.50 -17.91
CA ILE A 83 15.47 -6.10 -18.76
C ILE A 83 16.22 -4.92 -18.12
N VAL A 84 15.52 -3.90 -17.66
CA VAL A 84 16.14 -2.72 -17.03
C VAL A 84 16.85 -3.10 -15.73
N HIS A 85 16.20 -3.89 -14.88
CA HIS A 85 16.81 -4.36 -13.64
C HIS A 85 18.06 -5.20 -13.93
N LYS A 86 18.00 -6.11 -14.91
CA LYS A 86 19.16 -6.91 -15.30
C LYS A 86 20.30 -6.02 -15.79
N ALA A 87 20.03 -5.13 -16.74
CA ALA A 87 21.04 -4.23 -17.30
C ALA A 87 21.70 -3.35 -16.22
N PHE A 88 20.93 -2.89 -15.23
CA PHE A 88 21.46 -2.13 -14.10
C PHE A 88 22.52 -2.93 -13.33
N TRP A 89 22.21 -4.19 -12.98
CA TRP A 89 23.14 -5.00 -12.21
C TRP A 89 24.31 -5.52 -13.03
N ASP A 90 24.12 -5.82 -14.32
CA ASP A 90 25.20 -6.20 -15.23
C ASP A 90 26.21 -5.03 -15.37
N CYS A 91 25.71 -3.78 -15.41
CA CYS A 91 26.55 -2.58 -15.39
C CYS A 91 27.34 -2.42 -14.08
N LEU A 92 26.70 -2.67 -12.93
CA LEU A 92 27.38 -2.63 -11.63
C LEU A 92 28.50 -3.68 -11.54
N GLU A 93 28.22 -4.90 -12.01
CA GLU A 93 29.19 -5.99 -12.04
C GLU A 93 30.38 -5.67 -12.95
N ALA A 94 30.13 -5.07 -14.12
CA ALA A 94 31.17 -4.61 -15.01
C ALA A 94 32.08 -3.56 -14.35
N GLN A 95 31.51 -2.53 -13.70
CA GLN A 95 32.27 -1.46 -13.02
C GLN A 95 33.15 -2.00 -11.89
N LEU A 96 32.64 -2.96 -11.11
CA LEU A 96 33.39 -3.58 -10.02
C LEU A 96 34.47 -4.55 -10.50
N SER A 97 34.39 -5.00 -11.75
CA SER A 97 35.36 -5.91 -12.37
C SER A 97 36.48 -5.18 -13.14
N GLU A 98 36.40 -3.85 -13.27
CA GLU A 98 37.46 -3.03 -13.87
C GLU A 98 38.74 -3.03 -13.01
N ASP A 99 39.88 -2.70 -13.63
CA ASP A 99 41.18 -2.54 -12.95
C ASP A 99 41.76 -1.14 -13.24
N PRO A 100 41.71 -0.18 -12.28
CA PRO A 100 41.12 -0.30 -10.95
C PRO A 100 39.58 -0.28 -10.97
N PRO A 101 38.89 -0.85 -9.96
CA PRO A 101 37.44 -0.91 -9.91
C PRO A 101 36.80 0.47 -9.73
N THR A 102 35.67 0.69 -10.41
CA THR A 102 34.89 1.92 -10.33
C THR A 102 33.71 1.74 -9.36
N TYR A 103 33.57 2.65 -8.37
CA TYR A 103 32.57 2.52 -7.30
C TYR A 103 31.37 3.47 -7.42
N ASP A 104 31.28 4.27 -8.48
CA ASP A 104 30.26 5.33 -8.62
C ASP A 104 28.82 4.82 -8.44
N GLN A 105 28.48 3.67 -9.02
CA GLN A 105 27.15 3.09 -8.90
C GLN A 105 26.91 2.44 -7.52
N SER A 106 27.94 1.81 -6.94
CA SER A 106 27.87 1.26 -5.58
C SER A 106 27.61 2.34 -4.54
N ILE A 107 28.25 3.51 -4.67
CA ILE A 107 28.07 4.64 -3.75
C ILE A 107 26.63 5.17 -3.82
N LYS A 108 26.03 5.23 -5.01
CA LYS A 108 24.61 5.61 -5.17
C LYS A 108 23.69 4.61 -4.46
N LEU A 109 23.94 3.31 -4.62
CA LEU A 109 23.19 2.26 -3.93
C LEU A 109 23.29 2.40 -2.40
N VAL A 110 24.47 2.70 -1.87
CA VAL A 110 24.65 2.97 -0.43
C VAL A 110 23.84 4.19 0.00
N GLY A 111 23.76 5.24 -0.82
CA GLY A 111 22.90 6.40 -0.58
C GLY A 111 21.42 6.03 -0.52
N GLU A 112 20.93 5.21 -1.44
CA GLU A 112 19.55 4.72 -1.43
C GLU A 112 19.26 3.86 -0.19
N ILE A 113 20.21 3.02 0.23
CA ILE A 113 20.10 2.23 1.46
C ILE A 113 20.06 3.14 2.68
N LYS A 114 20.90 4.17 2.74
CA LYS A 114 20.91 5.17 3.82
C LYS A 114 19.52 5.81 3.96
N GLU A 115 18.97 6.31 2.86
CA GLU A 115 17.64 6.93 2.87
C GLU A 115 16.54 5.94 3.26
N ALA A 116 16.61 4.69 2.79
CA ALA A 116 15.68 3.64 3.19
C ALA A 116 15.74 3.37 4.71
N LEU A 117 16.94 3.20 5.27
CA LEU A 117 17.12 2.98 6.71
C LEU A 117 16.62 4.17 7.54
N LEU A 118 16.92 5.40 7.10
CA LEU A 118 16.43 6.62 7.75
C LEU A 118 14.91 6.75 7.70
N SER A 119 14.26 6.25 6.64
CA SER A 119 12.80 6.28 6.49
C SER A 119 12.06 5.41 7.51
N PHE A 120 12.72 4.39 8.08
CA PHE A 120 12.14 3.55 9.13
C PHE A 120 12.21 4.20 10.53
N LEU A 121 12.96 5.29 10.67
CA LEU A 121 13.16 5.94 11.97
C LEU A 121 12.04 6.93 12.29
N LEU A 122 11.45 6.77 13.47
CA LEU A 122 10.59 7.78 14.06
C LEU A 122 11.40 9.03 14.46
N PRO A 123 10.78 10.22 14.58
CA PRO A 123 11.46 11.46 14.95
C PRO A 123 12.29 11.37 16.25
N GLY A 124 11.87 10.53 17.20
CA GLY A 124 12.58 10.30 18.47
C GLY A 124 13.84 9.44 18.40
N HIS A 125 14.14 8.80 17.27
CA HIS A 125 15.29 7.89 17.13
C HIS A 125 16.60 8.63 16.75
N THR A 126 16.94 9.70 17.45
CA THR A 126 18.11 10.55 17.15
C THR A 126 19.44 9.79 17.21
N ARG A 127 19.62 8.88 18.17
CA ARG A 127 20.86 8.07 18.28
C ARG A 127 21.10 7.21 17.03
N LEU A 128 20.08 6.47 16.59
CA LEU A 128 20.18 5.61 15.41
C LEU A 128 20.37 6.44 14.13
N ARG A 129 19.65 7.57 14.03
CA ARG A 129 19.80 8.51 12.91
C ARG A 129 21.24 9.01 12.78
N ASN A 130 21.85 9.44 13.88
CA ASN A 130 23.23 9.91 13.88
C ASN A 130 24.19 8.78 13.49
N GLN A 131 24.05 7.59 14.07
CA GLN A 131 24.87 6.42 13.72
C GLN A 131 24.81 6.09 12.22
N ILE A 132 23.62 6.07 11.62
CA ILE A 132 23.46 5.83 10.18
C ILE A 132 24.11 6.95 9.37
N THR A 133 23.94 8.20 9.79
CA THR A 133 24.43 9.37 9.05
C THR A 133 25.94 9.46 9.07
N GLU A 134 26.56 9.14 10.21
CA GLU A 134 28.01 9.15 10.43
C GLU A 134 28.72 8.01 9.68
N VAL A 135 28.17 6.79 9.73
CA VAL A 135 28.82 5.64 9.07
C VAL A 135 28.55 5.61 7.56
N LEU A 136 27.34 5.97 7.13
CA LEU A 136 26.98 6.07 5.71
C LEU A 136 27.18 7.49 5.18
N ASP A 137 28.36 8.07 5.43
CA ASP A 137 28.75 9.35 4.83
C ASP A 137 29.25 9.12 3.40
N LEU A 138 28.49 9.58 2.42
CA LEU A 138 28.78 9.34 1.01
C LEU A 138 30.04 10.08 0.53
N ASP A 139 30.35 11.24 1.11
CA ASP A 139 31.53 12.01 0.75
C ASP A 139 32.78 11.31 1.27
N LEU A 140 32.73 10.79 2.51
CA LEU A 140 33.80 9.99 3.08
C LEU A 140 34.00 8.68 2.31
N ILE A 141 32.92 7.93 2.06
CA ILE A 141 32.98 6.66 1.31
C ILE A 141 33.57 6.88 -0.09
N LYS A 142 33.20 7.98 -0.76
CA LYS A 142 33.78 8.34 -2.05
C LYS A 142 35.28 8.63 -1.95
N GLN A 143 35.71 9.34 -0.92
CA GLN A 143 37.13 9.60 -0.68
C GLN A 143 37.91 8.30 -0.40
N GLU A 144 37.36 7.39 0.40
CA GLU A 144 37.96 6.09 0.67
C GLU A 144 38.07 5.24 -0.60
N ALA A 145 37.05 5.27 -1.47
CA ALA A 145 37.05 4.56 -2.75
C ALA A 145 38.16 5.05 -3.69
N VAL A 146 38.31 6.38 -3.86
CA VAL A 146 39.34 6.98 -4.72
C VAL A 146 40.75 6.65 -4.23
N ASN A 147 40.95 6.54 -2.93
CA ASN A 147 42.24 6.21 -2.32
C ASN A 147 42.49 4.70 -2.15
N GLY A 148 41.58 3.83 -2.62
CA GLY A 148 41.70 2.38 -2.48
C GLY A 148 41.60 1.88 -1.03
N ALA A 149 41.00 2.67 -0.13
CA ALA A 149 40.87 2.37 1.29
C ALA A 149 39.46 1.86 1.68
N LEU A 150 38.50 1.87 0.76
CA LEU A 150 37.12 1.47 1.03
C LEU A 150 37.00 -0.02 1.36
N ASP A 151 36.43 -0.31 2.53
CA ASP A 151 36.12 -1.68 2.97
C ASP A 151 34.61 -1.95 2.84
N ILE A 152 34.23 -2.52 1.70
CA ILE A 152 32.83 -2.84 1.37
C ILE A 152 32.24 -3.86 2.34
N SER A 153 33.07 -4.80 2.84
CA SER A 153 32.61 -5.85 3.76
C SER A 153 32.16 -5.24 5.08
N LYS A 154 32.97 -4.34 5.66
CA LYS A 154 32.59 -3.61 6.89
C LYS A 154 31.34 -2.76 6.69
N LEU A 155 31.23 -2.08 5.56
CA LEU A 155 30.07 -1.26 5.24
C LEU A 155 28.80 -2.12 5.17
N ALA A 156 28.89 -3.28 4.51
CA ALA A 156 27.78 -4.22 4.39
C ALA A 156 27.39 -4.81 5.75
N GLU A 157 28.36 -5.20 6.59
CA GLU A 157 28.10 -5.68 7.96
C GLU A 157 27.33 -4.64 8.79
N PHE A 158 27.72 -3.36 8.69
CA PHE A 158 26.99 -2.27 9.35
C PHE A 158 25.56 -2.15 8.84
N ILE A 159 25.36 -2.16 7.53
CA ILE A 159 24.02 -2.07 6.90
C ILE A 159 23.14 -3.24 7.38
N ILE A 160 23.63 -4.47 7.30
CA ILE A 160 22.90 -5.68 7.71
C ILE A 160 22.59 -5.62 9.22
N GLY A 161 23.54 -5.16 10.04
CA GLY A 161 23.32 -4.96 11.47
C GLY A 161 22.24 -3.92 11.79
N MET A 162 22.22 -2.82 11.03
CA MET A 162 21.19 -1.79 11.16
C MET A 162 19.82 -2.32 10.71
N MET A 163 19.77 -3.05 9.59
CA MET A 163 18.54 -3.71 9.12
C MET A 163 17.99 -4.67 10.18
N GLY A 164 18.85 -5.50 10.79
CA GLY A 164 18.47 -6.41 11.88
C GLY A 164 17.96 -5.70 13.14
N THR A 165 18.38 -4.46 13.39
CA THR A 165 17.88 -3.65 14.51
C THR A 165 16.51 -3.04 14.20
N LEU A 166 16.21 -2.78 12.92
CA LEU A 166 15.02 -2.06 12.49
C LEU A 166 13.90 -2.97 11.96
N CYS A 167 14.20 -4.22 11.61
CA CYS A 167 13.22 -5.14 11.04
C CYS A 167 12.27 -5.74 12.09
N ALA A 168 11.15 -6.27 11.62
CA ALA A 168 10.27 -7.07 12.45
C ALA A 168 10.88 -8.48 12.67
N PRO A 169 10.56 -9.17 13.79
CA PRO A 169 11.14 -10.49 14.11
C PRO A 169 10.92 -11.56 13.04
N VAL A 170 9.88 -11.43 12.21
CA VAL A 170 9.61 -12.34 11.08
C VAL A 170 10.70 -12.30 10.01
N ARG A 171 11.55 -11.26 9.99
CA ARG A 171 12.62 -11.05 9.01
C ARG A 171 14.00 -11.48 9.49
N ASP A 172 14.14 -11.96 10.72
CA ASP A 172 15.44 -12.30 11.31
C ASP A 172 16.17 -13.38 10.48
N GLU A 173 15.43 -14.33 9.89
CA GLU A 173 15.99 -15.36 9.02
C GLU A 173 16.50 -14.79 7.68
N GLU A 174 15.78 -13.84 7.08
CA GLU A 174 16.25 -13.13 5.88
C GLU A 174 17.50 -12.30 6.16
N ILE A 175 17.56 -11.60 7.30
CA ILE A 175 18.75 -10.85 7.73
C ILE A 175 19.95 -11.78 7.94
N LYS A 176 19.72 -12.97 8.50
CA LYS A 176 20.78 -13.97 8.68
C LYS A 176 21.33 -14.44 7.34
N LYS A 177 20.47 -14.73 6.36
CA LYS A 177 20.89 -15.13 5.00
C LYS A 177 21.75 -14.07 4.29
N LEU A 178 21.54 -12.78 4.57
CA LEU A 178 22.38 -11.71 4.02
C LEU A 178 23.85 -11.85 4.44
N LYS A 179 24.12 -12.38 5.64
CA LYS A 179 25.49 -12.55 6.15
C LYS A 179 26.26 -13.67 5.45
N ASP A 180 25.55 -14.60 4.81
CA ASP A 180 26.13 -15.73 4.10
C ASP A 180 26.50 -15.38 2.64
N ILE A 181 26.18 -14.17 2.17
CA ILE A 181 26.48 -13.72 0.81
C ILE A 181 27.78 -12.92 0.81
N HIS A 182 28.79 -13.44 0.11
CA HIS A 182 30.12 -12.82 0.04
C HIS A 182 30.37 -11.99 -1.22
N GLU A 183 29.57 -12.19 -2.27
CA GLU A 183 29.68 -11.44 -3.53
C GLU A 183 28.92 -10.10 -3.44
N ILE A 184 29.57 -9.01 -3.86
CA ILE A 184 29.05 -7.64 -3.68
C ILE A 184 27.71 -7.41 -4.39
N VAL A 185 27.61 -7.80 -5.66
CA VAL A 185 26.39 -7.57 -6.47
C VAL A 185 25.20 -8.41 -5.97
N PRO A 186 25.33 -9.73 -5.74
CA PRO A 186 24.28 -10.52 -5.09
C PRO A 186 23.89 -9.99 -3.72
N LEU A 187 24.85 -9.49 -2.92
CA LEU A 187 24.58 -8.93 -1.61
C LEU A 187 23.72 -7.67 -1.69
N PHE A 188 24.06 -6.72 -2.57
CA PHE A 188 23.21 -5.53 -2.79
C PHE A 188 21.80 -5.93 -3.24
N ARG A 189 21.68 -6.85 -4.21
CA ARG A 189 20.37 -7.36 -4.67
C ARG A 189 19.54 -7.89 -3.50
N ALA A 190 20.15 -8.71 -2.65
CA ALA A 190 19.48 -9.29 -1.49
C ALA A 190 19.10 -8.24 -0.44
N ILE A 191 19.99 -7.28 -0.16
CA ILE A 191 19.72 -6.14 0.74
C ILE A 191 18.48 -5.36 0.27
N PHE A 192 18.42 -4.96 -1.00
CA PHE A 192 17.26 -4.23 -1.53
C PHE A 192 15.97 -5.06 -1.45
N SER A 193 16.05 -6.35 -1.76
CA SER A 193 14.89 -7.24 -1.62
C SER A 193 14.36 -7.27 -0.18
N VAL A 194 15.24 -7.32 0.83
CA VAL A 194 14.83 -7.33 2.24
C VAL A 194 14.33 -5.94 2.66
N LEU A 195 14.96 -4.85 2.21
CA LEU A 195 14.49 -3.49 2.47
C LEU A 195 13.07 -3.25 1.94
N ASP A 196 12.74 -3.75 0.74
CA ASP A 196 11.39 -3.62 0.18
C ASP A 196 10.35 -4.41 0.98
N LEU A 197 10.73 -5.57 1.49
CA LEU A 197 9.91 -6.34 2.43
C LEU A 197 9.71 -5.58 3.74
N MET A 198 10.76 -4.96 4.30
CA MET A 198 10.66 -4.13 5.51
C MET A 198 9.76 -2.91 5.31
N LYS A 199 9.83 -2.22 4.15
CA LYS A 199 8.91 -1.13 3.80
C LYS A 199 7.46 -1.59 3.79
N MET A 200 7.20 -2.78 3.26
CA MET A 200 5.88 -3.38 3.25
C MET A 200 5.38 -3.71 4.66
N ASP A 201 6.26 -4.26 5.51
CA ASP A 201 5.95 -4.54 6.91
C ASP A 201 5.57 -3.25 7.65
N MET A 202 6.32 -2.16 7.42
CA MET A 202 6.02 -0.84 7.99
C MET A 202 4.69 -0.26 7.48
N ALA A 203 4.41 -0.37 6.19
CA ALA A 203 3.14 0.09 5.63
C ALA A 203 1.95 -0.72 6.22
N ASN A 204 2.09 -2.03 6.34
CA ASN A 204 1.10 -2.91 6.95
C ASN A 204 0.89 -2.63 8.44
N PHE A 205 1.97 -2.35 9.17
CA PHE A 205 1.92 -1.93 10.56
C PHE A 205 1.21 -0.58 10.72
N ALA A 206 1.50 0.40 9.87
CA ALA A 206 0.85 1.72 9.88
C ALA A 206 -0.66 1.60 9.62
N VAL A 207 -1.07 0.80 8.63
CA VAL A 207 -2.48 0.52 8.35
C VAL A 207 -3.17 -0.14 9.55
N SER A 208 -2.52 -1.12 10.16
CA SER A 208 -3.06 -1.81 11.34
C SER A 208 -3.19 -0.88 12.55
N SER A 209 -2.24 0.04 12.72
CA SER A 209 -2.20 1.00 13.82
C SER A 209 -3.27 2.09 13.71
N ILE A 210 -3.57 2.56 12.49
CA ILE A 210 -4.59 3.60 12.27
C ILE A 210 -6.01 3.02 12.19
N ARG A 211 -6.17 1.73 11.88
CA ARG A 211 -7.47 1.07 11.70
C ARG A 211 -8.49 1.35 12.82
N PRO A 212 -8.14 1.30 14.13
CA PRO A 212 -9.11 1.59 15.19
C PRO A 212 -9.69 3.00 15.10
N HIS A 213 -8.89 3.98 14.68
CA HIS A 213 -9.34 5.35 14.46
C HIS A 213 -10.21 5.47 13.20
N LEU A 214 -9.84 4.77 12.12
CA LEU A 214 -10.66 4.70 10.91
C LEU A 214 -12.03 4.08 11.18
N MET A 215 -12.11 3.04 12.02
CA MET A 215 -13.38 2.41 12.42
C MET A 215 -14.32 3.38 13.14
N GLN A 216 -13.79 4.32 13.93
CA GLN A 216 -14.62 5.29 14.66
C GLN A 216 -15.29 6.31 13.72
N GLN A 217 -14.66 6.62 12.58
CA GLN A 217 -15.10 7.65 11.65
C GLN A 217 -15.62 7.08 10.32
N SER A 218 -15.59 5.76 10.13
CA SER A 218 -15.86 5.13 8.83
C SER A 218 -17.26 5.44 8.33
N VAL A 219 -18.26 5.44 9.21
CA VAL A 219 -19.65 5.68 8.84
C VAL A 219 -19.87 7.09 8.30
N GLU A 220 -19.33 8.09 8.99
CA GLU A 220 -19.45 9.49 8.58
C GLU A 220 -18.66 9.75 7.29
N TYR A 221 -17.44 9.19 7.19
CA TYR A 221 -16.61 9.31 6.00
C TYR A 221 -17.30 8.72 4.75
N GLU A 222 -17.83 7.50 4.85
CA GLU A 222 -18.51 6.83 3.74
C GLU A 222 -19.77 7.60 3.34
N ARG A 223 -20.55 8.11 4.32
CA ARG A 223 -21.74 8.93 4.06
C ARG A 223 -21.40 10.22 3.33
N GLU A 224 -20.43 10.99 3.82
CA GLU A 224 -20.03 12.28 3.21
C GLU A 224 -19.50 12.07 1.79
N LYS A 225 -18.69 11.02 1.57
CA LYS A 225 -18.15 10.70 0.24
C LYS A 225 -19.24 10.22 -0.72
N PHE A 226 -20.14 9.36 -0.26
CA PHE A 226 -21.26 8.91 -1.07
C PHE A 226 -22.15 10.09 -1.49
N GLN A 227 -22.49 10.98 -0.56
CA GLN A 227 -23.28 12.18 -0.83
C GLN A 227 -22.63 13.06 -1.90
N LYS A 228 -21.32 13.31 -1.79
CA LYS A 228 -20.55 14.09 -2.78
C LYS A 228 -20.51 13.42 -4.16
N ILE A 229 -20.44 12.09 -4.22
CA ILE A 229 -20.48 11.35 -5.50
C ILE A 229 -21.88 11.47 -6.12
N PHE A 230 -22.93 11.31 -5.30
CA PHE A 230 -24.32 11.40 -5.74
C PHE A 230 -24.69 12.79 -6.28
N GLU A 231 -24.26 13.85 -5.61
CA GLU A 231 -24.48 15.24 -6.04
C GLU A 231 -23.82 15.57 -7.39
N LYS A 232 -22.63 15.00 -7.63
CA LYS A 232 -21.91 15.18 -8.90
C LYS A 232 -22.46 14.34 -10.03
N GLN A 233 -22.98 13.15 -9.73
CA GLN A 233 -23.44 12.16 -10.71
C GLN A 233 -24.80 11.56 -10.33
N PRO A 234 -25.92 12.32 -10.47
CA PRO A 234 -27.25 11.84 -10.10
C PRO A 234 -27.73 10.63 -10.94
N SER A 235 -27.19 10.51 -12.17
CA SER A 235 -27.49 9.42 -13.10
C SER A 235 -26.81 8.10 -12.73
N MET A 236 -25.74 8.14 -11.93
CA MET A 236 -25.08 6.96 -11.41
C MET A 236 -25.85 6.49 -10.17
N THR A 237 -26.95 5.78 -10.42
CA THR A 237 -27.85 5.29 -9.37
C THR A 237 -27.10 4.37 -8.39
N PHE A 238 -27.66 4.24 -7.17
CA PHE A 238 -27.12 3.44 -6.08
C PHE A 238 -26.76 1.99 -6.49
N PHE A 239 -27.53 1.36 -7.38
CA PHE A 239 -27.36 -0.03 -7.81
C PHE A 239 -26.13 -0.28 -8.70
N PRO A 240 -25.88 0.50 -9.78
CA PRO A 240 -24.62 0.46 -10.53
C PRO A 240 -23.39 0.67 -9.65
N LEU A 241 -23.44 1.61 -8.70
CA LEU A 241 -22.34 1.86 -7.76
C LEU A 241 -22.11 0.67 -6.81
N LEU A 242 -23.19 0.09 -6.28
CA LEU A 242 -23.14 -1.08 -5.40
C LEU A 242 -22.55 -2.31 -6.10
N ASN A 243 -22.97 -2.57 -7.34
CA ASN A 243 -22.40 -3.65 -8.16
C ASN A 243 -20.93 -3.40 -8.50
N TYR A 244 -20.55 -2.15 -8.76
CA TYR A 244 -19.17 -1.76 -9.03
C TYR A 244 -18.25 -1.88 -7.79
N VAL A 245 -18.73 -1.47 -6.62
CA VAL A 245 -17.97 -1.64 -5.35
C VAL A 245 -17.85 -3.11 -4.97
N THR A 246 -18.92 -3.89 -5.16
CA THR A 246 -18.91 -5.34 -4.88
C THR A 246 -17.96 -6.09 -5.83
N SER A 247 -17.92 -5.73 -7.11
CA SER A 247 -17.00 -6.34 -8.09
C SER A 247 -15.54 -5.99 -7.85
N LEU A 248 -15.25 -4.78 -7.35
CA LEU A 248 -13.88 -4.34 -7.03
C LEU A 248 -13.33 -4.91 -5.72
N THR A 249 -14.20 -5.14 -4.73
CA THR A 249 -13.77 -5.50 -3.37
C THR A 249 -13.94 -6.99 -3.05
N GLY A 250 -14.80 -7.71 -3.77
CA GLY A 250 -15.11 -9.12 -3.54
C GLY A 250 -15.83 -9.40 -2.22
N VAL A 251 -16.27 -8.35 -1.50
CA VAL A 251 -17.01 -8.46 -0.25
C VAL A 251 -18.51 -8.42 -0.57
N PRO A 252 -19.27 -9.52 -0.37
CA PRO A 252 -20.72 -9.45 -0.46
C PRO A 252 -21.23 -8.56 0.69
N PHE A 253 -22.11 -7.61 0.37
CA PHE A 253 -22.76 -6.75 1.36
C PHE A 253 -23.54 -7.63 2.36
N GLY A 254 -22.94 -7.88 3.54
CA GLY A 254 -23.49 -8.71 4.62
C GLY A 254 -24.32 -7.91 5.63
N SER A 255 -24.97 -8.56 6.59
CA SER A 255 -25.92 -7.98 7.56
C SER A 255 -25.46 -6.72 8.32
N SER A 256 -24.15 -6.50 8.51
CA SER A 256 -23.64 -5.24 9.10
C SER A 256 -23.71 -4.04 8.15
N THR A 257 -23.71 -4.26 6.84
CA THR A 257 -23.93 -3.22 5.81
C THR A 257 -25.42 -2.93 5.58
N MET A 258 -26.31 -3.85 5.96
CA MET A 258 -27.75 -3.57 6.04
C MET A 258 -28.02 -2.47 7.09
N ASN A 259 -27.30 -2.45 8.21
CA ASN A 259 -27.38 -1.35 9.18
C ASN A 259 -26.93 0.00 8.58
N PHE A 260 -26.00 -0.02 7.61
CA PHE A 260 -25.56 1.17 6.89
C PHE A 260 -26.65 1.69 5.94
N LEU A 261 -27.39 0.78 5.29
CA LEU A 261 -28.58 1.11 4.51
C LEU A 261 -29.71 1.68 5.39
N TYR A 262 -29.89 1.14 6.60
CA TYR A 262 -30.85 1.62 7.61
C TYR A 262 -30.49 2.96 8.25
N MET A 263 -29.24 3.42 8.14
CA MET A 263 -28.79 4.72 8.68
C MET A 263 -28.81 5.83 7.62
N ILE A 264 -28.82 5.47 6.33
CA ILE A 264 -28.90 6.39 5.19
C ILE A 264 -30.36 6.61 4.76
N LEU A 265 -31.23 5.59 4.90
CA LEU A 265 -32.69 5.69 4.75
C LEU A 265 -33.37 6.25 6.01
#